data_AF-T1BEC4-F1
#
_entry.id   AF-T1BEC4-F1
#
_cell.length_a   1.000
_cell.length_b   1.000
_cell.length_c   1.000
_cell.angle_alpha   90.00
_cell.angle_beta   90.00
_cell.angle_gamma   90.00
#
_symmetry.space_group_name_H-M   'P 1'
#
loop_
_entity.id
_entity.type
_entity.pdbx_description
1 polymer ?
#
loop_
_entity_poly.entity_id
_entity_poly.type
_entity_poly.pdbx_seq_one_letter_code
_entity_poly.pdbx_strand_id
1 'polypeptide(L)'
;MADIGSALVQAGQSFWLDNITRALLRGGGLARYRDTAGVTGLTSNPTIFEHAIRSSSDYDAAIRAAGDKNPEAVFFDLALEDLRVAAELFAPLHARTSGVDGWVSLEVSPLLADDAAGTIAQATVLHARADTPNLYIKVPGTRAGIEAIETLIHRGVPINVTLLFST
;
A
#
# COMPACT_ATOMS: atom_id res chain seq x y z
N MET A 1 3.08 -9.83 30.22
CA MET A 1 4.18 -9.93 29.24
C MET A 1 4.00 -8.79 28.25
N ALA A 2 5.05 -8.02 27.95
CA ALA A 2 4.98 -7.08 26.83
C ALA A 2 4.76 -7.90 25.55
N ASP A 3 3.73 -7.55 24.79
CA ASP A 3 3.51 -8.13 23.46
C ASP A 3 4.67 -7.73 22.53
N ILE A 4 5.04 -8.62 21.60
CA ILE A 4 6.25 -8.48 20.77
C ILE A 4 6.26 -7.18 19.96
N GLY A 5 5.09 -6.73 19.50
CA GLY A 5 4.96 -5.46 18.78
C GLY A 5 5.32 -4.26 19.66
N SER A 6 4.92 -4.27 20.93
CA SER A 6 5.28 -3.21 21.88
C SER A 6 6.78 -3.17 22.15
N ALA A 7 7.43 -4.34 22.26
CA ALA A 7 8.88 -4.42 22.42
C ALA A 7 9.65 -3.87 21.21
N LEU A 8 9.17 -4.14 19.98
CA LEU A 8 9.77 -3.58 18.75
C LEU A 8 9.64 -2.06 18.69
N VAL A 9 8.46 -1.53 18.98
CA VAL A 9 8.22 -0.08 18.98
C VAL A 9 9.08 0.61 20.04
N GLN A 10 9.23 0.02 21.23
CA GLN A 10 10.14 0.53 22.27
C GLN A 10 11.61 0.52 21.84
N ALA A 11 12.01 -0.42 20.98
CA ALA A 11 13.34 -0.47 20.38
C ALA A 11 13.51 0.50 19.19
N GLY A 12 12.49 1.30 18.85
CA GLY A 12 12.52 2.24 17.72
C GLY A 12 12.23 1.60 16.36
N GLN A 13 11.68 0.38 16.34
CA GLN A 13 11.34 -0.34 15.12
C GLN A 13 9.83 -0.32 14.88
N SER A 14 9.41 0.29 13.77
CA SER A 14 8.02 0.20 13.29
C SER A 14 7.70 -1.22 12.83
N PHE A 15 6.51 -1.68 13.17
CA PHE A 15 6.01 -3.02 12.83
C PHE A 15 4.82 -2.92 11.88
N TRP A 16 4.99 -3.35 10.63
CA TRP A 16 3.98 -3.24 9.59
C TRP A 16 3.44 -4.62 9.19
N LEU A 17 2.18 -4.65 8.78
CA LEU A 17 1.53 -5.85 8.26
C LEU A 17 1.74 -5.98 6.75
N ASP A 18 2.28 -7.11 6.29
CA ASP A 18 2.42 -7.39 4.84
C ASP A 18 1.26 -8.24 4.32
N ASN A 19 0.04 -7.72 4.43
CA ASN A 19 -1.18 -8.36 3.94
C ASN A 19 -2.35 -7.36 3.89
N ILE A 20 -3.31 -7.58 2.99
CA ILE A 20 -4.57 -6.84 2.95
C ILE A 20 -5.70 -7.73 2.39
N THR A 21 -6.86 -7.71 3.04
CA THR A 21 -8.11 -8.29 2.52
C THR A 21 -9.29 -7.43 2.95
N ARG A 22 -10.38 -7.40 2.16
CA ARG A 22 -11.63 -6.73 2.56
C ARG A 22 -12.18 -7.24 3.88
N ALA A 23 -12.14 -8.55 4.13
CA ALA A 23 -12.51 -9.12 5.42
C ALA A 23 -11.66 -8.59 6.59
N LEU A 24 -10.34 -8.43 6.42
CA LEU A 24 -9.46 -7.88 7.45
C LEU A 24 -9.81 -6.42 7.78
N LEU A 25 -10.11 -5.63 6.75
CA LEU A 25 -10.47 -4.21 6.87
C LEU A 25 -11.86 -4.03 7.51
N ARG A 26 -12.88 -4.67 6.93
CA ARG A 26 -14.29 -4.49 7.31
C ARG A 26 -14.66 -5.26 8.58
N GLY A 27 -13.96 -6.36 8.86
CA GLY A 27 -14.16 -7.17 10.06
C GLY A 27 -13.46 -6.62 11.31
N GLY A 28 -12.79 -5.46 11.23
CA GLY A 28 -12.09 -4.85 12.37
C GLY A 28 -10.77 -5.53 12.76
N GLY A 29 -10.31 -6.52 12.00
CA GLY A 29 -9.07 -7.24 12.28
C GLY A 29 -7.83 -6.34 12.21
N LEU A 30 -7.76 -5.44 11.22
CA LEU A 30 -6.66 -4.48 11.12
C LEU A 30 -6.65 -3.49 12.30
N ALA A 31 -7.82 -3.01 12.72
CA ALA A 31 -7.95 -2.14 13.90
C ALA A 31 -7.46 -2.84 15.16
N ARG A 32 -7.85 -4.12 15.35
CA ARG A 32 -7.35 -4.94 16.45
C ARG A 32 -5.83 -5.10 16.39
N TYR A 33 -5.24 -5.37 15.23
CA TYR A 33 -3.77 -5.49 15.12
C TYR A 33 -3.05 -4.20 15.47
N ARG A 34 -3.57 -3.05 15.07
CA ARG A 34 -3.05 -1.75 15.48
C ARG A 34 -3.12 -1.57 17.00
N ASP A 35 -4.27 -1.87 17.60
CA ASP A 35 -4.56 -1.56 19.01
C ASP A 35 -3.92 -2.56 19.98
N THR A 36 -3.80 -3.83 19.60
CA THR A 36 -3.34 -4.90 20.49
C THR A 36 -1.99 -5.50 20.12
N ALA A 37 -1.57 -5.41 18.86
CA ALA A 37 -0.34 -6.03 18.35
C ALA A 37 0.74 -5.02 17.93
N GLY A 38 0.50 -3.72 18.11
CA GLY A 38 1.46 -2.67 17.77
C GLY A 38 1.70 -2.48 16.27
N VAL A 39 0.78 -2.92 15.41
CA VAL A 39 0.90 -2.69 13.96
C VAL A 39 0.75 -1.19 13.66
N THR A 40 1.70 -0.64 12.92
CA THR A 40 1.85 0.80 12.68
C THR A 40 1.71 1.21 11.22
N GLY A 41 1.55 0.25 10.33
CA GLY A 41 1.36 0.46 8.89
C GLY A 41 1.08 -0.84 8.19
N LEU A 42 0.90 -0.79 6.86
CA LEU A 42 0.73 -2.00 6.07
C LEU A 42 1.37 -1.90 4.68
N THR A 43 1.73 -3.04 4.12
CA THR A 43 2.17 -3.17 2.74
C THR A 43 1.28 -4.10 1.94
N SER A 44 1.10 -3.76 0.67
CA SER A 44 0.52 -4.65 -0.33
C SER A 44 1.50 -4.83 -1.50
N ASN A 45 1.20 -5.80 -2.34
CA ASN A 45 1.84 -6.06 -3.62
C ASN A 45 0.84 -6.83 -4.51
N PRO A 46 1.12 -7.01 -5.81
CA PRO A 46 0.19 -7.69 -6.72
C PRO A 46 -0.20 -9.10 -6.27
N THR A 47 0.75 -9.89 -5.72
CA THR A 47 0.48 -11.25 -5.24
C THR A 47 -0.46 -11.25 -4.03
N ILE A 48 -0.29 -10.31 -3.09
CA ILE A 48 -1.20 -10.17 -1.94
C ILE A 48 -2.63 -9.90 -2.42
N PHE A 49 -2.82 -8.97 -3.36
CA PHE A 49 -4.15 -8.69 -3.89
C PHE A 49 -4.71 -9.84 -4.74
N GLU A 50 -3.88 -10.52 -5.53
CA GLU A 50 -4.29 -11.72 -6.27
C GLU A 50 -4.89 -12.75 -5.31
N HIS A 51 -4.21 -13.04 -4.20
CA HIS A 51 -4.72 -13.93 -3.16
C HIS A 51 -6.02 -13.41 -2.53
N ALA A 52 -6.07 -12.13 -2.15
CA ALA A 52 -7.27 -11.55 -1.53
C ALA A 52 -8.51 -11.64 -2.44
N ILE A 53 -8.33 -11.33 -3.73
CA ILE A 53 -9.40 -11.33 -4.73
C ILE A 53 -9.82 -12.77 -5.06
N ARG A 54 -8.86 -13.69 -5.26
CA ARG A 54 -9.17 -15.07 -5.65
C ARG A 54 -9.75 -15.91 -4.51
N SER A 55 -9.42 -15.61 -3.26
CA SER A 55 -9.80 -16.42 -2.10
C SER A 55 -11.09 -15.97 -1.41
N SER A 56 -11.83 -15.00 -1.97
CA SER A 56 -13.08 -14.50 -1.39
C SER A 56 -14.08 -14.08 -2.46
N SER A 57 -15.34 -13.91 -2.08
CA SER A 57 -16.38 -13.28 -2.91
C SER A 57 -16.55 -11.78 -2.63
N ASP A 58 -15.64 -11.18 -1.83
CA ASP A 58 -15.77 -9.79 -1.37
C ASP A 58 -15.65 -8.76 -2.51
N TYR A 59 -15.09 -9.16 -3.66
CA TYR A 59 -14.81 -8.30 -4.82
C TYR A 59 -15.78 -8.54 -5.98
N ASP A 60 -16.48 -9.68 -5.98
CA ASP A 60 -17.37 -10.15 -7.04
C ASP A 60 -18.35 -9.10 -7.57
N ALA A 61 -19.03 -8.41 -6.65
CA ALA A 61 -20.04 -7.43 -7.02
C ALA A 61 -19.42 -6.22 -7.74
N ALA A 62 -18.26 -5.75 -7.26
CA ALA A 62 -17.54 -4.63 -7.87
C ALA A 62 -16.93 -5.02 -9.22
N ILE A 63 -16.40 -6.24 -9.34
CA ILE A 63 -15.89 -6.78 -10.61
C ILE A 63 -17.01 -6.90 -11.64
N ARG A 64 -18.17 -7.47 -11.27
CA ARG A 64 -19.33 -7.56 -12.19
C ARG A 64 -19.85 -6.19 -12.60
N ALA A 65 -19.87 -5.22 -11.68
CA ALA A 65 -20.31 -3.86 -11.95
C ALA A 65 -19.35 -3.09 -12.89
N ALA A 66 -18.09 -3.51 -13.01
CA ALA A 66 -17.11 -2.85 -13.86
C ALA A 66 -17.31 -3.11 -15.37
N GLY A 67 -18.09 -4.13 -15.75
CA GLY A 67 -18.38 -4.45 -17.16
C GLY A 67 -17.12 -4.70 -17.99
N ASP A 68 -17.06 -4.10 -19.18
CA ASP A 68 -15.95 -4.27 -20.15
C ASP A 68 -14.72 -3.38 -19.86
N LYS A 69 -14.61 -2.83 -18.64
CA LYS A 69 -13.46 -2.01 -18.25
C LYS A 69 -12.17 -2.83 -18.32
N ASN A 70 -11.07 -2.15 -18.69
CA ASN A 70 -9.73 -2.76 -18.66
C ASN A 70 -9.46 -3.42 -17.28
N PRO A 71 -9.05 -4.70 -17.23
CA PRO A 71 -8.85 -5.43 -15.97
C PRO A 71 -7.86 -4.79 -15.00
N GLU A 72 -6.77 -4.19 -15.48
CA GLU A 72 -5.81 -3.48 -14.64
C GLU A 72 -6.43 -2.22 -14.03
N ALA A 73 -7.26 -1.51 -14.80
CA ALA A 73 -7.99 -0.36 -14.27
C ALA A 73 -9.03 -0.79 -13.21
N VAL A 74 -9.69 -1.94 -13.39
CA VAL A 74 -10.56 -2.53 -12.35
C VAL A 74 -9.77 -2.89 -11.11
N PHE A 75 -8.61 -3.54 -11.27
CA PHE A 75 -7.72 -3.87 -10.16
C PHE A 75 -7.34 -2.64 -9.33
N PHE A 76 -6.86 -1.57 -9.98
CA PHE A 76 -6.47 -0.36 -9.26
C PHE A 76 -7.66 0.35 -8.59
N ASP A 77 -8.87 0.28 -9.14
CA ASP A 77 -10.06 0.78 -8.44
C ASP A 77 -10.28 0.03 -7.12
N LEU A 78 -10.24 -1.30 -7.16
CA LEU A 78 -10.45 -2.16 -5.98
C LEU A 78 -9.33 -1.95 -4.94
N ALA A 79 -8.08 -1.94 -5.39
CA ALA A 79 -6.92 -1.76 -4.51
C ALA A 79 -6.92 -0.38 -3.84
N LEU A 80 -7.28 0.67 -4.57
CA LEU A 80 -7.40 2.02 -3.99
C LEU A 80 -8.58 2.13 -3.02
N GLU A 81 -9.71 1.47 -3.28
CA GLU A 81 -10.83 1.42 -2.31
C GLU A 81 -10.34 0.85 -0.97
N ASP A 82 -9.68 -0.31 -1.01
CA ASP A 82 -9.22 -1.00 0.19
C ASP A 82 -8.12 -0.22 0.92
N LEU A 83 -7.15 0.33 0.18
CA LEU A 83 -6.06 1.09 0.77
C LEU A 83 -6.50 2.44 1.34
N ARG A 84 -7.55 3.07 0.80
CA ARG A 84 -8.12 4.29 1.43
C ARG A 84 -8.73 3.97 2.81
N VAL A 85 -9.46 2.86 2.93
CA VAL A 85 -10.00 2.42 4.23
C VAL A 85 -8.86 2.17 5.22
N ALA A 86 -7.78 1.52 4.78
CA ALA A 86 -6.64 1.28 5.62
C ALA A 86 -5.87 2.57 5.99
N ALA A 87 -5.70 3.47 5.03
CA ALA A 87 -5.07 4.77 5.26
C ALA A 87 -5.87 5.60 6.28
N GLU A 88 -7.19 5.63 6.17
CA GLU A 88 -8.07 6.30 7.13
C GLU A 88 -7.92 5.72 8.54
N LEU A 89 -7.87 4.39 8.67
CA LEU A 89 -7.67 3.71 9.94
C LEU A 89 -6.33 4.10 10.62
N PHE A 90 -5.29 4.31 9.82
CA PHE A 90 -3.96 4.70 10.29
C PHE A 90 -3.73 6.21 10.35
N ALA A 91 -4.64 7.05 9.84
CA ALA A 91 -4.47 8.51 9.82
C ALA A 91 -4.21 9.13 11.21
N PRO A 92 -4.86 8.71 12.31
CA PRO A 92 -4.53 9.23 13.64
C PRO A 92 -3.10 8.88 14.10
N LEU A 93 -2.57 7.72 13.70
CA LEU A 93 -1.19 7.32 13.95
C LEU A 93 -0.22 8.15 13.11
N HIS A 94 -0.55 8.36 11.84
CA HIS A 94 0.25 9.19 10.96
C HIS A 94 0.39 10.62 11.49
N ALA A 95 -0.72 11.23 11.91
CA ALA A 95 -0.73 12.57 12.48
C ALA A 95 0.08 12.65 13.79
N ARG A 96 -0.17 11.74 14.75
CA ARG A 96 0.49 11.80 16.07
C ARG A 96 2.00 11.53 16.02
N THR A 97 2.46 10.83 14.98
CA THR A 97 3.88 10.52 14.76
C THR A 97 4.55 11.47 13.78
N SER A 98 3.87 12.56 13.37
CA SER A 98 4.38 13.52 12.38
C SER A 98 4.85 12.84 11.09
N GLY A 99 4.12 11.80 10.66
CA GLY A 99 4.39 11.07 9.43
C GLY A 99 5.49 10.01 9.50
N VAL A 100 6.00 9.68 10.68
CA VAL A 100 6.93 8.54 10.82
C VAL A 100 6.22 7.21 10.55
N ASP A 101 5.01 7.04 11.10
CA ASP A 101 4.21 5.83 10.95
C ASP A 101 2.87 6.11 10.28
N GLY A 102 2.01 5.09 10.24
CA GLY A 102 0.64 5.19 9.76
C GLY A 102 0.54 5.12 8.25
N TRP A 103 1.55 4.58 7.57
CA TRP A 103 1.58 4.47 6.12
C TRP A 103 0.94 3.18 5.61
N VAL A 104 0.37 3.26 4.43
CA VAL A 104 -0.01 2.10 3.61
C VAL A 104 0.73 2.17 2.27
N SER A 105 0.90 1.06 1.54
CA SER A 105 1.56 1.10 0.23
C SER A 105 0.84 0.34 -0.87
N LEU A 106 0.79 0.97 -2.05
CA LEU A 106 0.30 0.42 -3.32
C LEU A 106 1.47 0.29 -4.29
N GLU A 107 1.68 -0.88 -4.89
CA GLU A 107 2.69 -1.05 -5.94
C GLU A 107 2.19 -0.65 -7.32
N VAL A 108 3.08 -0.06 -8.12
CA VAL A 108 2.84 0.12 -9.57
C VAL A 108 2.76 -1.24 -10.27
N SER A 109 2.31 -1.24 -11.52
CA SER A 109 2.26 -2.43 -12.36
C SER A 109 3.66 -3.02 -12.54
N PRO A 110 3.88 -4.32 -12.24
CA PRO A 110 5.17 -4.98 -12.45
C PRO A 110 5.64 -4.96 -13.91
N LEU A 111 4.72 -4.77 -14.85
CA LEU A 111 5.02 -4.67 -16.28
C LEU A 111 5.83 -3.41 -16.64
N LEU A 112 5.89 -2.43 -15.72
CA LEU A 112 6.61 -1.17 -15.88
C LEU A 112 7.99 -1.18 -15.21
N ALA A 113 8.45 -2.32 -14.67
CA ALA A 113 9.69 -2.40 -13.89
C ALA A 113 10.94 -1.89 -14.63
N ASP A 114 10.97 -1.98 -15.96
CA ASP A 114 12.06 -1.48 -16.82
C ASP A 114 11.66 -0.23 -17.64
N ASP A 115 10.53 0.41 -17.31
CA ASP A 115 10.01 1.61 -17.96
C ASP A 115 9.85 2.76 -16.94
N ALA A 116 10.84 3.66 -16.92
CA ALA A 116 10.85 4.81 -16.02
C ALA A 116 9.69 5.77 -16.33
N ALA A 117 9.43 6.07 -17.61
CA ALA A 117 8.40 7.01 -18.01
C ALA A 117 7.00 6.47 -17.69
N GLY A 118 6.74 5.20 -17.97
CA GLY A 118 5.50 4.51 -17.60
C GLY A 118 5.30 4.46 -16.09
N THR A 119 6.35 4.14 -15.33
CA THR A 119 6.30 4.13 -13.86
C THR A 119 5.97 5.50 -13.30
N ILE A 120 6.63 6.57 -13.76
CA ILE A 120 6.36 7.95 -13.34
C ILE A 120 4.90 8.33 -13.63
N ALA A 121 4.42 8.03 -14.83
CA ALA A 121 3.06 8.35 -15.25
C ALA A 121 2.02 7.63 -14.37
N GLN A 122 2.18 6.32 -14.18
CA GLN A 122 1.24 5.53 -13.40
C GLN A 122 1.28 5.91 -11.91
N ALA A 123 2.47 6.04 -11.32
CA ALA A 123 2.62 6.45 -9.92
C ALA A 123 1.99 7.82 -9.64
N THR A 124 2.18 8.79 -10.55
CA THR A 124 1.56 10.12 -10.43
C THR A 124 0.03 10.02 -10.44
N VAL A 125 -0.54 9.25 -11.37
CA VAL A 125 -2.00 9.05 -11.45
C VAL A 125 -2.54 8.31 -10.23
N LEU A 126 -1.87 7.24 -9.79
CA LEU A 126 -2.31 6.46 -8.63
C LEU A 126 -2.26 7.29 -7.34
N HIS A 127 -1.20 8.06 -7.12
CA HIS A 127 -1.09 8.95 -5.97
C HIS A 127 -2.18 10.02 -5.96
N ALA A 128 -2.39 10.70 -7.10
CA ALA A 128 -3.45 11.69 -7.23
C ALA A 128 -4.85 11.09 -7.04
N ARG A 129 -5.08 9.87 -7.54
CA ARG A 129 -6.33 9.15 -7.32
C ARG A 129 -6.50 8.75 -5.87
N ALA A 130 -5.45 8.26 -5.19
CA ALA A 130 -5.53 7.82 -3.80
C ALA A 130 -6.04 8.95 -2.90
N ASP A 131 -5.55 10.17 -3.12
CA ASP A 131 -5.99 11.40 -2.43
C ASP A 131 -5.99 11.26 -0.91
N THR A 132 -4.91 10.70 -0.37
CA THR A 132 -4.72 10.50 1.07
C THR A 132 -3.26 10.77 1.44
N PRO A 133 -2.99 11.44 2.57
CA PRO A 133 -1.64 11.90 2.91
C PRO A 133 -0.66 10.77 3.28
N ASN A 134 -1.17 9.59 3.64
CA ASN A 134 -0.40 8.49 4.21
C ASN A 134 -0.38 7.23 3.33
N LEU A 135 -0.32 7.40 2.00
CA LEU A 135 -0.12 6.31 1.05
C LEU A 135 1.19 6.46 0.29
N TYR A 136 2.03 5.44 0.37
CA TYR A 136 3.21 5.27 -0.47
C TYR A 136 2.83 4.64 -1.81
N ILE A 137 3.45 5.12 -2.89
CA ILE A 137 3.57 4.33 -4.11
C ILE A 137 4.84 3.49 -4.03
N LYS A 138 4.70 2.18 -4.18
CA LYS A 138 5.79 1.23 -4.15
C LYS A 138 6.38 1.07 -5.56
N VAL A 139 7.69 1.27 -5.70
CA VAL A 139 8.43 1.22 -6.97
C VAL A 139 9.64 0.28 -6.80
N PRO A 140 9.84 -0.69 -7.71
CA PRO A 140 11.02 -1.55 -7.70
C PRO A 140 12.34 -0.78 -7.82
N GLY A 141 13.37 -1.19 -7.08
CA GLY A 141 14.73 -0.63 -7.15
C GLY A 141 15.53 -1.07 -8.39
N THR A 142 14.89 -1.19 -9.56
CA THR A 142 15.58 -1.44 -10.83
C THR A 142 16.30 -0.17 -11.31
N ARG A 143 17.12 -0.27 -12.37
CA ARG A 143 17.78 0.90 -12.95
C ARG A 143 16.78 1.95 -13.47
N ALA A 144 15.71 1.51 -14.13
CA ALA A 144 14.62 2.38 -14.56
C ALA A 144 13.81 2.90 -13.37
N GLY A 145 13.60 2.06 -12.35
CA GLY A 145 12.95 2.43 -11.10
C GLY A 145 13.67 3.55 -10.37
N ILE A 146 15.00 3.54 -10.30
CA ILE A 146 15.80 4.60 -9.65
C ILE A 146 15.53 5.97 -10.29
N GLU A 147 15.50 6.05 -11.63
CA GLU A 147 15.17 7.29 -12.35
C GLU A 147 13.74 7.77 -12.03
N ALA A 148 12.79 6.84 -11.98
CA ALA A 148 11.41 7.14 -11.62
C ALA A 148 11.29 7.62 -10.17
N ILE A 149 11.97 6.97 -9.22
CA ILE A 149 11.95 7.28 -7.79
C ILE A 149 12.42 8.72 -7.55
N GLU A 150 13.55 9.12 -8.14
CA GLU A 150 14.08 10.48 -8.01
C GLU A 150 13.05 11.52 -8.51
N THR A 151 12.49 11.29 -9.70
CA THR A 151 11.51 12.18 -10.30
C THR A 151 10.23 12.29 -9.46
N LEU A 152 9.74 11.16 -8.92
CA LEU A 152 8.51 11.10 -8.14
C LEU A 152 8.67 11.79 -6.78
N ILE A 153 9.80 11.57 -6.09
CA ILE A 153 10.11 12.25 -4.84
C ILE A 153 10.21 13.77 -5.07
N HIS A 154 10.86 14.20 -6.15
CA HIS A 154 10.90 15.62 -6.53
C HIS A 154 9.50 16.23 -6.73
N ARG A 155 8.53 15.43 -7.19
CA ARG A 155 7.13 15.84 -7.36
C ARG A 155 6.28 15.72 -6.09
N GLY A 156 6.88 15.32 -4.96
CA GLY A 156 6.18 15.15 -3.70
C GLY A 156 5.32 13.88 -3.62
N VAL A 157 5.57 12.87 -4.45
CA VAL A 157 4.94 11.55 -4.33
C VAL A 157 5.74 10.74 -3.30
N PRO A 158 5.13 10.29 -2.19
CA PRO A 158 5.80 9.42 -1.23
C PRO A 158 6.11 8.06 -1.87
N ILE A 159 7.36 7.58 -1.75
CA ILE A 159 7.80 6.31 -2.36
C ILE A 159 8.23 5.26 -1.32
N ASN A 160 7.77 4.02 -1.51
CA ASN A 160 8.32 2.82 -0.89
C ASN A 160 9.19 2.08 -1.92
N VAL A 161 10.52 2.12 -1.78
CA VAL A 161 11.41 1.41 -2.70
C VAL A 161 11.42 -0.09 -2.35
N THR A 162 11.13 -0.96 -3.32
CA THR A 162 11.05 -2.41 -3.10
C THR A 162 12.06 -3.20 -3.93
N LEU A 163 12.15 -4.53 -3.69
CA LEU A 163 13.02 -5.45 -4.42
C LEU A 163 14.51 -5.05 -4.39
N LEU A 164 14.99 -4.61 -3.23
CA LEU A 164 16.40 -4.29 -2.98
C LEU A 164 17.12 -5.51 -2.39
N PHE A 165 18.16 -5.98 -3.07
CA PHE A 165 18.93 -7.17 -2.68
C PHE A 165 20.45 -6.96 -2.65
N SER A 166 20.90 -5.75 -2.96
CA SER A 166 22.31 -5.34 -2.95
C SER A 166 22.46 -4.00 -2.24
N THR A 167 23.60 -3.82 -1.61
CA THR A 167 24.01 -2.61 -0.87
C THR A 167 24.78 -1.64 -1.74
#